data_AF-A0A1W1VYT5-F1
#
_entry.id   AF-A0A1W1VYT5-F1
#
_cell.length_a   1.000
_cell.length_b   1.000
_cell.length_c   1.000
_cell.angle_alpha   90.00
_cell.angle_beta   90.00
_cell.angle_gamma   90.00
#
_symmetry.space_group_name_H-M   'P 1'
#
loop_
_entity.id
_entity.type
_entity.pdbx_description
1 polymer ?
#
loop_
_entity_poly.entity_id
_entity_poly.type
_entity_poly.pdbx_seq_one_letter_code
_entity_poly.pdbx_strand_id
1 'polypeptide(L)'
;MPTCARCNRKLTNPHSIARQLGPKCYKLADGGIFDSDLQADEKEWARREEHLRRGGEIDFGTNWRYPLENGFSVNMRISVRYRDGAFEAYGVVFDPRGEREIVFARSEDLKAIYREAIATGPTYTAMAYQSMKEAKRQARKGRMAV
;
A
#
# COMPACT_ATOMS: atom_id res chain seq x y z
N MET A 1 -7.97 5.39 -20.21
CA MET A 1 -8.11 4.01 -19.68
C MET A 1 -7.09 3.80 -18.57
N PRO A 2 -7.50 3.32 -17.39
CA PRO A 2 -6.58 3.01 -16.29
C PRO A 2 -5.61 1.88 -16.67
N THR A 3 -4.38 1.97 -16.16
CA THR A 3 -3.32 0.97 -16.39
C THR A 3 -2.82 0.41 -15.06
N CYS A 4 -2.29 -0.81 -15.10
CA CYS A 4 -1.77 -1.49 -13.92
C CYS A 4 -0.48 -0.82 -13.41
N ALA A 5 -0.46 -0.39 -12.15
CA ALA A 5 0.69 0.29 -11.54
C ALA A 5 2.00 -0.54 -11.56
N ARG A 6 1.91 -1.87 -11.63
CA ARG A 6 3.08 -2.76 -11.70
C ARG A 6 3.61 -3.00 -13.11
N CYS A 7 2.74 -3.06 -14.11
CA CYS A 7 3.09 -3.60 -15.43
C CYS A 7 2.63 -2.78 -16.63
N ASN A 8 1.94 -1.65 -16.40
CA ASN A 8 1.41 -0.71 -17.37
C ASN A 8 0.44 -1.32 -18.40
N ARG A 9 -0.03 -2.56 -18.19
CA ARG A 9 -1.09 -3.15 -19.01
C ARG A 9 -2.43 -2.47 -18.71
N LYS A 10 -3.26 -2.31 -19.74
CA LYS A 10 -4.62 -1.77 -19.62
C LYS A 10 -5.46 -2.62 -18.66
N LEU A 11 -6.25 -1.96 -17.83
CA LEU A 11 -7.20 -2.59 -16.92
C LEU A 11 -8.61 -2.43 -17.47
N THR A 12 -9.37 -3.52 -17.46
CA THR A 12 -10.77 -3.57 -17.94
C THR A 12 -11.73 -4.11 -16.88
N ASN A 13 -11.25 -4.96 -15.97
CA ASN A 13 -12.04 -5.49 -14.87
C ASN A 13 -12.23 -4.41 -13.76
N PRO A 14 -13.47 -4.12 -13.31
CA PRO A 14 -13.75 -3.09 -12.31
C PRO A 14 -12.98 -3.23 -11.00
N HIS A 15 -12.87 -4.45 -10.45
CA HIS A 15 -12.09 -4.70 -9.24
C HIS A 15 -10.61 -4.38 -9.43
N SER A 16 -10.07 -4.68 -10.61
CA SER A 16 -8.67 -4.36 -10.92
C SER A 16 -8.45 -2.87 -11.13
N ILE A 17 -9.44 -2.18 -11.71
CA ILE A 17 -9.43 -0.71 -11.86
C ILE A 17 -9.44 -0.04 -10.48
N ALA A 18 -10.32 -0.47 -9.58
CA ALA A 18 -10.44 0.10 -8.24
C ALA A 18 -9.11 0.07 -7.46
N ARG A 19 -8.37 -1.04 -7.52
CA ARG A 19 -7.06 -1.19 -6.87
C ARG A 19 -5.86 -0.82 -7.76
N GLN A 20 -6.10 -0.30 -8.96
CA GLN A 20 -5.07 0.02 -9.97
C GLN A 20 -4.09 -1.13 -10.31
N LEU A 21 -4.48 -2.38 -10.04
CA LEU A 21 -3.65 -3.57 -10.22
C LEU A 21 -4.43 -4.71 -10.86
N GLY A 22 -3.86 -5.30 -11.90
CA GLY A 22 -4.37 -6.55 -12.45
C GLY A 22 -4.19 -7.71 -11.46
N PRO A 23 -5.01 -8.78 -11.52
CA PRO A 23 -5.04 -9.84 -10.51
C PRO A 23 -3.69 -10.54 -10.30
N LYS A 24 -2.94 -10.79 -11.38
CA LYS A 24 -1.59 -11.35 -11.27
C LYS A 24 -0.63 -10.37 -10.59
N CYS A 25 -0.71 -9.08 -10.91
CA CYS A 25 0.18 -8.07 -10.34
C CYS A 25 -0.14 -7.78 -8.88
N TYR A 26 -1.41 -7.87 -8.49
CA TYR A 26 -1.85 -7.80 -7.11
C TYR A 26 -1.20 -8.90 -6.26
N LYS A 27 -1.34 -10.17 -6.68
CA LYS A 27 -0.70 -11.31 -5.99
C LYS A 27 0.83 -11.19 -5.93
N LEU A 28 1.48 -10.74 -7.01
CA LEU A 28 2.93 -10.54 -7.06
C LEU A 28 3.43 -9.36 -6.22
N ALA A 29 2.52 -8.52 -5.75
CA ALA A 29 2.80 -7.43 -4.82
C ALA A 29 2.28 -7.77 -3.42
N ASP A 30 2.13 -9.07 -3.11
CA ASP A 30 1.66 -9.58 -1.82
C ASP A 30 0.23 -9.13 -1.45
N GLY A 31 -0.55 -8.72 -2.45
CA GLY A 31 -1.97 -8.47 -2.30
C GLY A 31 -2.74 -9.76 -2.07
N GLY A 32 -3.76 -9.70 -1.20
CA GLY A 32 -4.56 -10.86 -0.80
C GLY A 32 -4.28 -11.35 0.61
N ILE A 33 -3.14 -10.99 1.22
CA ILE A 33 -2.74 -11.47 2.54
C ILE A 33 -3.76 -11.08 3.62
N PHE A 34 -4.31 -9.87 3.53
CA PHE A 34 -5.26 -9.34 4.51
C PHE A 34 -6.69 -9.21 3.95
N ASP A 35 -6.97 -9.66 2.73
CA ASP A 35 -8.30 -9.50 2.11
C ASP A 35 -9.40 -10.18 2.94
N SER A 36 -9.07 -11.28 3.63
CA SER A 36 -9.99 -11.98 4.54
C SER A 36 -10.42 -11.14 5.73
N ASP A 37 -9.58 -10.20 6.19
CA ASP A 37 -9.91 -9.33 7.32
C ASP A 37 -11.07 -8.40 7.02
N LEU A 38 -11.34 -8.14 5.74
CA LEU A 38 -12.48 -7.34 5.29
C LEU A 38 -13.82 -8.08 5.42
N GLN A 39 -13.78 -9.40 5.62
CA GLN A 39 -14.95 -10.26 5.79
C GLN A 39 -15.25 -10.56 7.26
N ALA A 40 -14.59 -9.84 8.19
CA ALA A 40 -14.85 -9.95 9.62
C ALA A 40 -16.32 -9.63 9.96
N ASP A 41 -16.84 -10.31 10.98
CA ASP A 41 -18.19 -10.07 11.47
C ASP A 41 -18.29 -8.75 12.27
N GLU A 42 -19.51 -8.32 12.60
CA GLU A 42 -19.74 -7.05 13.31
C GLU A 42 -19.13 -7.04 14.72
N LYS A 43 -19.04 -8.21 15.38
CA LYS A 43 -18.42 -8.30 16.71
C LYS A 43 -16.92 -8.02 16.63
N GLU A 44 -16.26 -8.57 15.61
CA GLU A 44 -14.85 -8.33 15.35
C GLU A 44 -14.59 -6.87 14.94
N TRP A 45 -15.45 -6.28 14.11
CA TRP A 45 -15.35 -4.86 13.78
C TRP A 45 -15.48 -3.96 15.00
N ALA A 46 -16.45 -4.23 15.88
CA ALA A 46 -16.61 -3.49 17.14
C ALA A 46 -15.37 -3.63 18.05
N ARG A 47 -14.80 -4.84 18.15
CA ARG A 47 -13.57 -5.08 18.90
C ARG A 47 -12.39 -4.27 18.36
N ARG A 48 -12.21 -4.25 17.03
CA ARG A 48 -11.15 -3.48 16.36
C ARG A 48 -11.31 -1.99 16.60
N GLU A 49 -12.53 -1.48 16.48
CA GLU A 49 -12.85 -0.07 16.74
C GLU A 49 -12.52 0.32 18.20
N GLU A 50 -12.96 -0.48 19.17
CA GLU A 50 -12.66 -0.23 20.59
C GLU A 50 -11.16 -0.24 20.87
N HIS A 51 -10.43 -1.21 20.32
CA HIS A 51 -8.96 -1.30 20.44
C HIS A 51 -8.28 -0.03 19.90
N LEU A 52 -8.65 0.39 18.70
CA LEU A 52 -8.08 1.58 18.06
C LEU A 52 -8.40 2.86 18.85
N ARG A 53 -9.65 3.04 19.29
CA ARG A 53 -10.08 4.21 20.08
C ARG A 53 -9.38 4.32 21.43
N ARG A 54 -8.89 3.20 21.99
CA ARG A 54 -8.06 3.16 23.21
C ARG A 54 -6.58 3.49 22.97
N GLY A 55 -6.22 3.91 21.75
CA GLY A 55 -4.83 4.19 21.36
C GLY A 55 -4.09 2.96 20.85
N GLY A 56 -4.79 1.85 20.59
CA GLY A 56 -4.24 0.69 19.92
C GLY A 56 -3.92 0.95 18.45
N GLU A 57 -3.13 0.05 17.89
CA GLU A 57 -2.78 0.02 16.47
C GLU A 57 -3.06 -1.37 15.90
N ILE A 58 -3.45 -1.43 14.63
CA ILE A 58 -3.54 -2.67 13.85
C ILE A 58 -2.51 -2.59 12.74
N ASP A 59 -1.54 -3.50 12.77
CA ASP A 59 -0.42 -3.58 11.82
C ASP A 59 -0.75 -4.54 10.67
N PHE A 60 -0.42 -4.11 9.44
CA PHE A 60 -0.56 -4.90 8.21
C PHE A 60 0.79 -5.28 7.62
N GLY A 61 1.82 -5.41 8.44
CA GLY A 61 3.17 -5.83 8.06
C GLY A 61 4.11 -4.68 7.67
N THR A 62 5.41 -4.98 7.75
CA THR A 62 6.54 -4.09 7.44
C THR A 62 7.26 -4.42 6.12
N ASN A 63 6.79 -5.45 5.41
CA ASN A 63 7.40 -5.99 4.20
C ASN A 63 7.02 -5.23 2.92
N TRP A 64 6.22 -4.17 3.02
CA TRP A 64 5.83 -3.37 1.87
C TRP A 64 7.00 -2.55 1.34
N ARG A 65 7.01 -2.27 0.04
CA ARG A 65 8.11 -1.55 -0.61
C ARG A 65 7.67 -0.16 -1.02
N TYR A 66 8.35 0.86 -0.50
CA TYR A 66 8.16 2.25 -0.90
C TYR A 66 9.19 2.65 -1.96
N PRO A 67 8.78 3.25 -3.10
CA PRO A 67 9.70 3.72 -4.12
C PRO A 67 10.46 4.97 -3.67
N LEU A 68 11.76 5.00 -3.89
CA LEU A 68 12.58 6.21 -3.82
C LEU A 68 12.79 6.79 -5.22
N GLU A 69 13.06 8.09 -5.30
CA GLU A 69 13.26 8.82 -6.58
C GLU A 69 14.44 8.29 -7.39
N ASN A 70 15.45 7.75 -6.72
CA ASN A 70 16.67 7.20 -7.32
C ASN A 70 16.50 5.78 -7.90
N GLY A 71 15.27 5.27 -8.00
CA GLY A 71 14.99 3.93 -8.50
C GLY A 71 15.31 2.80 -7.52
N PHE A 72 15.62 3.12 -6.26
CA PHE A 72 15.67 2.15 -5.18
C PHE A 72 14.32 2.05 -4.47
N SER A 73 14.19 1.09 -3.56
CA SER A 73 13.04 1.01 -2.67
C SER A 73 13.47 0.68 -1.26
N VAL A 74 12.67 1.11 -0.30
CA VAL A 74 12.87 0.85 1.13
C VAL A 74 11.65 0.15 1.71
N ASN A 75 11.82 -0.41 2.90
CA ASN A 75 10.69 -1.04 3.60
C ASN A 75 9.72 0.03 4.09
N MET A 76 8.45 -0.38 4.16
CA MET A 76 7.37 0.43 4.69
C MET A 76 6.46 -0.46 5.52
N ARG A 77 6.12 0.02 6.71
CA ARG A 77 5.02 -0.52 7.51
C ARG A 77 3.73 0.15 7.12
N ILE A 78 2.64 -0.61 7.10
CA ILE A 78 1.28 -0.06 6.99
C ILE A 78 0.49 -0.44 8.23
N SER A 79 -0.19 0.54 8.82
CA SER A 79 -1.00 0.35 10.01
C SER A 79 -2.26 1.20 9.98
N VAL A 80 -3.23 0.86 10.82
CA VAL A 80 -4.39 1.69 11.15
C VAL A 80 -4.34 2.10 12.62
N ARG A 81 -4.63 3.36 12.90
CA ARG A 81 -4.76 3.92 14.25
C ARG A 81 -5.96 4.86 14.36
N TYR A 82 -6.35 5.21 15.57
CA TYR A 82 -7.28 6.31 15.83
C TYR A 82 -6.52 7.53 16.38
N ARG A 83 -6.75 8.71 15.82
CA ARG A 83 -6.09 9.96 16.23
C ARG A 83 -6.99 11.17 15.94
N ASP A 84 -7.12 12.06 16.91
CA ASP A 84 -7.83 13.34 16.77
C ASP A 84 -9.24 13.21 16.17
N GLY A 85 -10.02 12.24 16.65
CA GLY A 85 -11.40 12.06 16.23
C GLY A 85 -11.62 11.09 15.06
N ALA A 86 -10.59 10.69 14.32
CA ALA A 86 -10.74 9.85 13.12
C ALA A 86 -9.75 8.68 13.07
N PHE A 87 -10.09 7.67 12.26
CA PHE A 87 -9.17 6.59 11.91
C PHE A 87 -8.24 7.02 10.79
N GLU A 88 -6.99 6.59 10.86
CA GLU A 88 -5.95 6.86 9.87
C GLU A 88 -5.37 5.54 9.35
N ALA A 89 -5.38 5.36 8.04
CA ALA A 89 -4.49 4.41 7.37
C ALA A 89 -3.18 5.15 7.11
N TYR A 90 -2.11 4.68 7.73
CA TYR A 90 -0.83 5.35 7.67
C TYR A 90 0.29 4.36 7.49
N GLY A 91 1.47 4.86 7.13
CA GLY A 91 2.65 4.04 7.02
C GLY A 91 3.90 4.74 7.50
N VAL A 92 4.86 3.92 7.89
CA VAL A 92 6.19 4.37 8.29
C VAL A 92 7.17 3.85 7.25
N VAL A 93 7.81 4.79 6.55
CA VAL A 93 8.84 4.52 5.54
C VAL A 93 10.20 4.53 6.24
N PHE A 94 10.92 3.42 6.15
CA PHE A 94 12.25 3.26 6.76
C PHE A 94 13.34 3.67 5.77
N ASP A 95 13.52 4.97 5.57
CA ASP A 95 14.57 5.54 4.71
C ASP A 95 15.91 5.58 5.49
N PRO A 96 17.07 5.38 4.84
CA PRO A 96 18.38 5.54 5.49
C PRO A 96 18.61 6.91 6.14
N ARG A 97 17.88 7.94 5.71
CA ARG A 97 17.94 9.30 6.27
C ARG A 97 17.03 9.48 7.50
N GLY A 98 16.22 8.48 7.83
CA GLY A 98 15.30 8.51 8.96
C GLY A 98 13.93 7.92 8.62
N GLU A 99 13.13 7.73 9.66
CA GLU A 99 11.75 7.27 9.50
C GLU A 99 10.85 8.44 9.11
N ARG A 100 9.95 8.17 8.17
CA ARG A 100 8.94 9.14 7.75
C ARG A 100 7.56 8.51 7.80
N GLU A 101 6.68 9.18 8.52
CA GLU A 101 5.26 8.84 8.56
C GLU A 101 4.53 9.44 7.36
N ILE A 102 3.60 8.68 6.78
CA ILE A 102 2.71 9.13 5.71
C ILE A 102 1.29 8.68 6.07
N VAL A 103 0.35 9.62 6.12
CA VAL A 103 -1.08 9.31 6.22
C VAL A 103 -1.65 9.17 4.81
N PHE A 104 -2.20 8.01 4.49
CA PHE A 104 -2.75 7.70 3.17
C PHE A 104 -4.24 8.02 3.08
N ALA A 105 -4.98 7.74 4.16
CA ALA A 105 -6.40 8.02 4.25
C ALA A 105 -6.78 8.33 5.70
N ARG A 106 -7.81 9.17 5.87
CA ARG A 106 -8.36 9.56 7.16
C ARG A 106 -9.88 9.69 7.08
N SER A 107 -10.60 9.06 8.00
CA SER A 107 -12.07 9.04 8.03
C SER A 107 -12.60 8.54 9.37
N GLU A 108 -13.85 8.83 9.69
CA GLU A 108 -14.57 8.22 10.82
C GLU A 108 -15.06 6.79 10.51
N ASP A 109 -15.12 6.40 9.22
CA ASP A 109 -15.48 5.04 8.81
C ASP A 109 -14.25 4.11 8.88
N LEU A 110 -14.18 3.31 9.96
CA LEU A 110 -13.13 2.31 10.14
C LEU A 110 -13.05 1.31 8.97
N LYS A 111 -14.19 0.83 8.46
CA LYS A 111 -14.19 -0.21 7.41
C LYS A 111 -13.62 0.36 6.11
N ALA A 112 -13.91 1.63 5.79
CA ALA A 112 -13.28 2.32 4.66
C ALA A 112 -11.76 2.45 4.84
N ILE A 113 -11.31 2.90 6.02
CA ILE A 113 -9.88 3.07 6.32
C ILE A 113 -9.11 1.75 6.32
N TYR A 114 -9.73 0.68 6.82
CA TYR A 114 -9.13 -0.66 6.80
C TYR A 114 -8.93 -1.18 5.37
N ARG A 115 -9.90 -0.92 4.46
CA ARG A 115 -9.76 -1.26 3.03
C ARG A 115 -8.62 -0.48 2.38
N GLU A 116 -8.51 0.80 2.66
CA GLU A 116 -7.42 1.64 2.14
C GLU A 116 -6.06 1.17 2.63
N ALA A 117 -5.93 0.84 3.92
CA ALA A 117 -4.69 0.29 4.48
C ALA A 117 -4.27 -1.01 3.78
N ILE A 118 -5.19 -1.97 3.63
CA ILE A 118 -4.92 -3.25 2.95
C ILE A 118 -4.52 -3.03 1.49
N ALA A 119 -5.16 -2.09 0.79
CA ALA A 119 -4.84 -1.81 -0.61
C ALA A 119 -3.50 -1.07 -0.78
N THR A 120 -3.09 -0.29 0.22
CA THR A 120 -1.90 0.58 0.16
C THR A 120 -0.62 -0.23 -0.01
N GLY A 121 -0.42 -1.26 0.82
CA GLY A 121 0.80 -2.08 0.81
C GLY A 121 1.14 -2.64 -0.59
N PRO A 122 0.23 -3.42 -1.21
CA PRO A 122 0.42 -3.95 -2.55
C PRO A 122 0.58 -2.87 -3.63
N THR A 123 -0.11 -1.73 -3.49
CA THR A 123 -0.03 -0.62 -4.44
C THR A 123 1.37 -0.02 -4.46
N TYR A 124 1.93 0.31 -3.29
CA TYR A 124 3.29 0.84 -3.19
C TYR A 124 4.33 -0.19 -3.64
N THR A 125 4.17 -1.47 -3.26
CA THR A 125 5.08 -2.54 -3.71
C THR A 125 5.08 -2.68 -5.23
N ALA A 126 3.92 -2.54 -5.87
CA ALA A 126 3.82 -2.51 -7.33
C ALA A 126 4.50 -1.29 -7.96
N MET A 127 4.31 -0.10 -7.39
CA MET A 127 4.96 1.13 -7.84
C MET A 127 6.49 1.06 -7.69
N ALA A 128 6.98 0.51 -6.57
CA ALA A 128 8.40 0.27 -6.35
C ALA A 128 9.01 -0.66 -7.40
N TYR A 129 8.31 -1.74 -7.76
CA TYR A 129 8.73 -2.61 -8.85
C TYR A 129 8.85 -1.86 -10.18
N GLN A 130 7.87 -1.02 -10.49
CA GLN A 130 7.85 -0.28 -11.76
C GLN A 130 8.94 0.79 -11.80
N SER A 131 9.15 1.55 -10.72
CA SER A 131 10.25 2.52 -10.58
C SER A 131 11.62 1.86 -10.79
N MET A 132 11.88 0.73 -10.14
CA MET A 132 13.12 -0.05 -10.33
C MET A 132 13.31 -0.49 -11.79
N LYS A 133 12.22 -0.90 -12.46
CA LYS A 133 12.27 -1.34 -13.86
C LYS A 133 12.60 -0.19 -14.81
N GLU A 134 12.03 0.98 -14.56
CA GLU A 134 12.27 2.20 -15.35
C GLU A 134 13.69 2.71 -15.16
N ALA A 135 14.18 2.77 -13.93
CA ALA A 135 15.56 3.14 -13.63
C ALA A 135 16.57 2.20 -14.33
N LYS A 136 16.35 0.88 -14.28
CA LYS A 136 17.18 -0.09 -15.02
C LYS A 136 17.16 0.15 -16.54
N ARG A 137 16.00 0.54 -17.09
CA ARG A 137 15.86 0.83 -18.52
C ARG A 137 16.60 2.11 -18.91
N GLN A 138 16.53 3.15 -18.08
CA GLN A 138 17.26 4.40 -18.30
C GLN A 138 18.77 4.20 -18.19
N ALA A 139 19.25 3.49 -17.16
CA ALA A 139 20.66 3.17 -17.00
C ALA A 139 21.24 2.40 -18.20
N ARG A 140 20.47 1.45 -18.75
CA ARG A 140 20.87 0.73 -19.99
C ARG A 140 20.94 1.65 -21.20
N LYS A 141 19.97 2.54 -21.39
CA LYS A 141 19.98 3.52 -22.48
C LYS A 141 21.16 4.48 -22.36
N GLY A 142 21.45 4.97 -21.15
CA GLY A 142 22.61 5.82 -20.89
C GLY A 142 23.93 5.12 -21.19
N ARG A 143 24.06 3.83 -20.84
CA ARG A 143 25.24 3.01 -21.18
C ARG A 143 25.42 2.70 -22.66
N MET A 144 24.35 2.73 -23.46
CA MET A 144 24.42 2.53 -24.91
C MET A 144 24.63 3.83 -25.70
N ALA A 145 24.51 4.98 -25.03
CA ALA A 145 24.71 6.30 -25.62
C ALA A 145 26.13 6.86 -25.37
N VAL A 146 27.02 6.04 -24.78
CA VAL A 146 28.44 6.33 -24.52
C VAL A 146 29.29 5.42 -25.40
#